data_AF-A0A357KRY9-F1
#
_entry.id   AF-A0A357KRY9-F1
#
_cell.length_a   1.000
_cell.length_b   1.000
_cell.length_c   1.000
_cell.angle_alpha   90.00
_cell.angle_beta   90.00
_cell.angle_gamma   90.00
#
_symmetry.space_group_name_H-M   'P 1'
#
loop_
_entity.id
_entity.type
_entity.pdbx_description
1 polymer ?
#
loop_
_entity_poly.entity_id
_entity_poly.type
_entity_poly.pdbx_seq_one_letter_code
_entity_poly.pdbx_strand_id
1 'polypeptide(L)' 'MSWQEHIHSDPNVLVGKPVIMGTRLSVDFILDA' A
#
# COMPACT_ATOMS: atom_id res chain seq x y z
N MET A 1 -7.26 7.74 14.44
CA MET A 1 -6.88 6.58 13.61
C MET A 1 -5.80 7.05 12.65
N SER A 2 -4.57 6.54 12.76
CA SER A 2 -3.49 6.88 11.84
C SER A 2 -3.51 5.89 10.67
N TRP A 3 -3.94 6.32 9.48
CA TRP A 3 -4.09 5.43 8.32
C TRP A 3 -2.77 4.79 7.87
N GLN A 4 -1.64 5.41 8.21
CA GLN A 4 -0.29 4.93 7.93
C GLN A 4 -0.02 3.56 8.59
N GLU A 5 -0.68 3.28 9.72
CA GLU A 5 -0.60 1.98 10.41
C GLU A 5 -1.26 0.85 9.63
N HIS A 6 -1.91 1.13 8.49
CA HIS A 6 -2.52 0.14 7.61
C HIS A 6 -1.77 -0.02 6.27
N ILE A 7 -0.60 0.60 6.13
CA ILE A 7 0.21 0.57 4.90
C ILE A 7 1.55 -0.09 5.18
N HIS A 8 1.98 -0.98 4.28
CA HIS A 8 3.34 -1.51 4.29
C HIS A 8 4.01 -1.38 2.92
N SER A 9 5.32 -1.62 2.89
CA SER A 9 6.12 -1.79 1.68
C SER A 9 7.00 -3.01 1.82
N ASP A 10 6.90 -3.95 0.89
CA ASP A 10 7.70 -5.18 0.84
C ASP A 10 8.26 -5.30 -0.59
N PRO A 11 9.59 -5.44 -0.79
CA PRO A 11 10.18 -5.63 -2.13
C PRO A 11 9.56 -6.80 -2.93
N ASN A 12 9.03 -7.81 -2.24
CA ASN A 12 8.38 -8.97 -2.86
C ASN A 12 6.91 -8.71 -3.24
N VAL A 13 6.33 -7.58 -2.81
CA VAL A 13 4.94 -7.19 -3.07
C VAL A 13 4.92 -5.89 -3.86
N LEU A 14 4.38 -5.93 -5.07
CA LEU A 14 4.28 -4.75 -5.96
C LEU A 14 5.60 -3.97 -6.09
N VAL A 15 6.74 -4.68 -6.11
CA VAL A 15 8.08 -4.10 -6.29
C VAL A 15 8.39 -3.04 -5.21
N GLY A 16 7.88 -3.22 -3.99
CA GLY A 16 8.12 -2.31 -2.87
C GLY A 16 7.24 -1.08 -2.83
N LYS A 17 6.21 -0.97 -3.68
CA LYS A 17 5.24 0.13 -3.60
C LYS A 17 4.48 0.14 -2.27
N PRO A 18 4.07 1.31 -1.76
CA PRO A 18 3.15 1.41 -0.63
C PRO A 18 1.82 0.75 -0.96
N VAL A 19 1.41 -0.21 -0.13
CA VAL A 19 0.19 -1.00 -0.33
C VAL A 19 -0.63 -1.11 0.95
N ILE A 20 -1.94 -1.26 0.83
CA ILE A 20 -2.81 -1.55 1.98
C ILE A 20 -2.52 -2.96 2.49
N MET A 21 -2.25 -3.09 3.78
CA MET A 21 -1.94 -4.35 4.42
C MET A 21 -3.02 -5.41 4.19
N GLY A 22 -2.59 -6.64 3.91
CA GLY A 22 -3.48 -7.76 3.59
C GLY A 22 -4.02 -7.73 2.16
N THR A 23 -3.61 -6.76 1.33
CA THR A 23 -4.02 -6.65 -0.07
C THR A 23 -2.81 -6.50 -0.99
N ARG A 24 -3.05 -6.58 -2.30
CA ARG A 24 -2.10 -6.17 -3.34
C ARG A 24 -2.59 -4.91 -4.06
N LEU A 25 -3.20 -3.98 -3.32
CA LEU A 25 -3.71 -2.71 -3.84
C LEU A 25 -2.74 -1.58 -3.46
N SER A 26 -2.22 -0.89 -4.48
CA SER A 26 -1.31 0.25 -4.32
C SER A 26 -2.06 1.45 -3.72
N VAL A 27 -1.40 2.20 -2.84
CA VAL A 27 -1.95 3.46 -2.31
C VAL A 27 -2.15 4.47 -3.44
N ASP A 28 -1.19 4.57 -4.37
CA ASP A 28 -1.28 5.41 -5.58
C ASP A 28 -2.61 5.21 -6.34
N PHE A 29 -3.07 3.97 -6.50
CA PHE A 29 -4.30 3.66 -7.24
C PHE A 29 -5.55 4.30 -6.63
N ILE A 30 -5.56 4.54 -5.31
CA ILE A 30 -6.68 5.15 -4.60
C ILE A 30 -6.61 6.67 -4.67
N LEU A 31 -5.40 7.24 -4.74
CA LEU A 31 -5.16 8.69 -4.74
C LEU A 31 -5.19 9.30 -6.15
N ASP A 32 -4.82 8.53 -7.17
CA ASP A 32 -4.81 8.95 -8.57
C ASP A 32 -6.16 8.74 -9.28
N ALA A 33 -7.16 8.22 -8.57
CA ALA A 33 -8.53 8.01 -9.06
C ALA A 33 -9.37 9.30 -9.08
#